data_AF-A0A6B0B582-F1
#
_entry.id   AF-A0A6B0B582-F1
#
_cell.length_a   1.000
_cell.length_b   1.000
_cell.length_c   1.000
_cell.angle_alpha   90.00
_cell.angle_beta   90.00
_cell.angle_gamma   90.00
#
_symmetry.space_group_name_H-M   'P 1'
#
loop_
_entity.id
_entity.type
_entity.pdbx_description
1 polymer ?
#
loop_
_entity_poly.entity_id
_entity_poly.type
_entity_poly.pdbx_seq_one_letter_code
_entity_poly.pdbx_strand_id
1 'polypeptide(L)'
;MKFHHRLMLLISSILIISFVTLGIIIHASITYVLSEKHEQALATDARSYIYLVQDNEIDKVKEIVKQQNIDLLITKNDKKVFSSGKLKAVSNSDSYIQKKDVFIFNKKVNGYHVWIKGYNNDITEMHWTLWKYLILTCLVVLICLYFASRSFKRTLIRPIQEVTYATQLLANGYYHIRVPESNVVET
;
A
#
# COMPACT_ATOMS: atom_id res chain seq x y z
N MET A 1 10.33 -22.89 27.78
CA MET A 1 9.39 -22.83 26.62
C MET A 1 9.63 -24.03 25.72
N LYS A 2 8.58 -24.83 25.42
CA LYS A 2 8.67 -26.02 24.55
C LYS A 2 9.11 -25.61 23.12
N PHE A 3 9.92 -26.44 22.46
CA PHE A 3 10.48 -26.22 21.11
C PHE A 3 9.44 -25.71 20.09
N HIS A 4 8.25 -26.30 20.09
CA HIS A 4 7.15 -25.90 19.20
C HIS A 4 6.68 -24.45 19.38
N HIS A 5 6.75 -23.91 20.59
CA HIS A 5 6.37 -22.52 20.86
C HIS A 5 7.41 -21.55 20.26
N ARG A 6 8.70 -21.92 20.30
CA ARG A 6 9.78 -21.14 19.67
C ARG A 6 9.65 -21.17 18.15
N LEU A 7 9.33 -22.32 17.56
CA LEU A 7 9.11 -22.46 16.11
C LEU A 7 7.93 -21.60 15.62
N MET A 8 6.80 -21.65 16.34
CA MET A 8 5.62 -20.84 16.02
C MET A 8 5.91 -19.33 16.08
N LEU A 9 6.66 -18.88 17.08
CA LEU A 9 7.06 -17.47 17.20
C LEU A 9 7.96 -17.03 16.05
N LEU A 10 8.91 -17.87 15.65
CA LEU A 10 9.77 -17.58 14.49
C LEU A 10 8.96 -17.45 13.20
N ILE A 11 8.06 -18.39 12.93
CA ILE A 11 7.19 -18.34 11.74
C ILE A 11 6.27 -17.11 11.77
N SER A 12 5.72 -16.76 12.92
CA SER A 12 4.90 -15.55 13.04
C SER A 12 5.73 -14.29 12.79
N SER A 13 6.95 -14.21 13.33
CA SER A 13 7.82 -13.05 13.15
C SER A 13 8.23 -12.86 11.69
N ILE A 14 8.58 -13.94 10.98
CA ILE A 14 8.99 -13.84 9.56
C ILE A 14 7.81 -13.44 8.67
N LEU A 15 6.60 -13.92 8.98
CA LEU A 15 5.39 -13.52 8.28
C LEU A 15 5.06 -12.04 8.48
N ILE A 16 5.16 -11.55 9.72
CA ILE A 16 4.93 -10.12 10.01
C ILE A 16 5.94 -9.26 9.25
N ILE A 17 7.23 -9.62 9.29
CA ILE A 17 8.28 -8.90 8.56
C ILE A 17 8.00 -8.92 7.05
N SER A 18 7.59 -10.05 6.50
CA SER A 18 7.25 -10.19 5.08
C SER A 18 6.05 -9.32 4.66
N PHE A 19 5.04 -9.17 5.53
CA PHE A 19 3.89 -8.31 5.25
C PHE A 19 4.26 -6.83 5.29
N VAL A 20 5.13 -6.44 6.24
CA VAL A 20 5.62 -5.06 6.35
C VAL A 20 6.48 -4.70 5.14
N THR A 21 7.41 -5.57 4.73
CA THR A 21 8.26 -5.33 3.55
C THR A 21 7.42 -5.24 2.27
N LEU A 22 6.43 -6.12 2.11
CA LEU A 22 5.49 -6.07 1.00
C LEU A 22 4.71 -4.75 0.97
N GLY A 23 4.22 -4.28 2.12
CA GLY A 23 3.52 -3.00 2.22
C GLY A 23 4.37 -1.81 1.80
N ILE A 24 5.63 -1.78 2.21
CA ILE A 24 6.59 -0.74 1.82
C ILE A 24 6.83 -0.75 0.30
N ILE A 25 7.05 -1.93 -0.29
CA ILE A 25 7.31 -2.07 -1.73
C ILE A 25 6.11 -1.61 -2.55
N ILE A 26 4.90 -2.05 -2.19
CA ILE A 26 3.69 -1.65 -2.90
C ILE A 26 3.46 -0.13 -2.76
N HIS A 27 3.67 0.43 -1.56
CA HIS A 27 3.54 1.87 -1.35
C HIS A 27 4.51 2.68 -2.23
N ALA A 28 5.78 2.27 -2.29
CA ALA A 28 6.77 2.93 -3.13
C ALA A 28 6.41 2.80 -4.63
N SER A 29 6.02 1.59 -5.06
CA SER A 29 5.65 1.31 -6.44
C SER A 29 4.44 2.13 -6.90
N ILE A 30 3.37 2.18 -6.09
CA ILE A 30 2.17 2.98 -6.41
C ILE A 30 2.52 4.45 -6.48
N THR A 31 3.30 4.96 -5.52
CA THR A 31 3.69 6.37 -5.52
C THR A 31 4.44 6.72 -6.80
N TYR A 32 5.37 5.87 -7.23
CA TYR A 32 6.14 6.06 -8.46
C TYR A 32 5.24 6.01 -9.72
N VAL A 33 4.48 4.92 -9.90
CA VAL A 33 3.65 4.72 -11.09
C VAL A 33 2.54 5.77 -11.18
N LEU A 34 1.91 6.11 -10.06
CA LEU A 34 0.83 7.07 -10.01
C LEU A 34 1.33 8.50 -10.25
N SER A 35 2.51 8.84 -9.70
CA SER A 35 3.18 10.12 -10.00
C SER A 35 3.47 10.25 -11.50
N GLU A 36 4.04 9.21 -12.12
CA GLU A 36 4.36 9.23 -13.55
C GLU A 36 3.10 9.35 -14.42
N LYS A 37 2.06 8.56 -14.09
CA LYS A 37 0.77 8.62 -14.81
C LYS A 37 0.08 9.97 -14.64
N HIS A 38 0.15 10.55 -13.44
CA HIS A 38 -0.43 11.86 -13.18
C HIS A 38 0.32 12.97 -13.92
N GLU A 39 1.65 12.91 -13.96
CA GLU A 39 2.47 13.84 -14.76
C GLU A 39 2.13 13.75 -16.26
N GLN A 40 1.96 12.53 -16.80
CA GLN A 40 1.56 12.32 -18.19
C GLN A 40 0.15 12.87 -18.49
N ALA A 41 -0.80 12.68 -17.56
CA ALA A 41 -2.14 13.24 -17.67
C ALA A 41 -2.10 14.79 -17.68
N LEU A 42 -1.38 15.39 -16.72
CA LEU A 42 -1.19 16.84 -16.64
C LEU A 42 -0.51 17.43 -17.89
N ALA A 43 0.46 16.71 -18.46
CA ALA A 43 1.08 17.11 -19.71
C ALA A 43 0.11 17.08 -20.90
N THR A 44 -0.84 16.15 -20.89
CA THR A 44 -1.90 16.06 -21.90
C THR A 44 -2.92 17.19 -21.71
N ASP A 45 -3.35 17.44 -20.46
CA ASP A 45 -4.26 18.53 -20.12
C ASP A 45 -3.65 19.89 -20.46
N ALA A 46 -2.36 20.10 -20.15
CA ALA A 46 -1.64 21.32 -20.51
C ALA A 46 -1.64 21.59 -22.02
N ARG A 47 -1.50 20.54 -22.84
CA ARG A 47 -1.63 20.66 -24.31
C ARG A 47 -3.05 21.06 -24.69
N SER A 48 -4.06 20.41 -24.12
CA SER A 48 -5.48 20.73 -24.35
C SER A 48 -5.81 22.18 -23.97
N TYR A 49 -5.32 22.68 -22.84
CA TYR A 49 -5.52 24.07 -22.43
C TYR A 49 -4.88 25.06 -23.40
N ILE A 50 -3.69 24.75 -23.95
CA ILE A 50 -3.06 25.59 -24.96
C ILE A 50 -3.89 25.62 -26.24
N TYR A 51 -4.42 24.48 -26.69
CA TYR A 51 -5.29 24.42 -27.87
C TYR A 51 -6.54 25.28 -27.69
N LEU A 52 -7.22 25.18 -26.53
CA LEU A 52 -8.41 25.98 -26.23
C LEU A 52 -8.11 27.48 -26.14
N VAL A 53 -6.96 27.86 -25.56
CA VAL A 53 -6.53 29.26 -25.52
C VAL A 53 -6.17 29.78 -26.91
N GLN A 54 -5.58 28.95 -27.77
CA GLN A 54 -5.25 29.32 -29.15
C GLN A 54 -6.52 29.52 -30.01
N ASP A 55 -7.57 28.74 -29.75
CA ASP A 55 -8.88 28.85 -30.42
C ASP A 55 -9.78 29.94 -29.78
N ASN A 56 -9.22 30.75 -28.88
CA ASN A 56 -9.90 31.84 -28.18
C ASN A 56 -11.08 31.39 -27.28
N GLU A 57 -11.15 30.10 -26.92
CA GLU A 57 -12.17 29.50 -26.05
C GLU A 57 -11.79 29.56 -24.56
N ILE A 58 -11.41 30.75 -24.09
CA ILE A 58 -10.91 30.98 -22.72
C ILE A 58 -11.98 30.65 -21.66
N ASP A 59 -13.27 30.81 -22.00
CA ASP A 59 -14.38 30.51 -21.10
C ASP A 59 -14.47 29.02 -20.75
N LYS A 60 -14.19 28.12 -21.72
CA LYS A 60 -14.15 26.67 -21.47
C LYS A 60 -12.99 26.30 -20.55
N VAL A 61 -11.83 26.93 -20.74
CA VAL A 61 -10.67 26.73 -19.85
C VAL A 61 -11.02 27.16 -18.43
N LYS A 62 -11.72 28.29 -18.27
CA LYS A 62 -12.17 28.78 -16.96
C LYS A 62 -13.17 27.83 -16.29
N GLU A 63 -14.07 27.22 -17.06
CA GLU A 63 -15.03 26.24 -16.56
C GLU A 63 -14.33 24.95 -16.09
N ILE A 64 -13.43 24.39 -16.91
CA ILE A 64 -12.65 23.18 -16.56
C ILE A 64 -11.84 23.41 -15.29
N VAL A 65 -11.17 24.56 -15.19
CA VAL A 65 -10.36 24.93 -14.03
C VAL A 65 -11.19 25.05 -12.75
N LYS A 66 -12.41 25.59 -12.85
CA LYS A 66 -13.34 25.64 -11.72
C LYS A 66 -13.84 24.26 -11.32
N GLN A 67 -14.21 23.42 -12.30
CA GLN A 67 -14.73 22.07 -12.05
C GLN A 67 -13.68 21.17 -11.40
N GLN A 68 -12.43 21.27 -11.86
CA GLN A 68 -11.31 20.50 -11.31
C GLN A 68 -10.70 21.14 -10.05
N ASN A 69 -11.15 22.34 -9.67
CA ASN A 69 -10.64 23.08 -8.51
C ASN A 69 -9.10 23.22 -8.51
N ILE A 70 -8.56 23.57 -9.68
CA ILE A 70 -7.13 23.79 -9.90
C ILE A 70 -6.84 25.28 -10.06
N ASP A 71 -5.64 25.69 -9.67
CA ASP A 71 -5.07 26.97 -10.08
C ASP A 71 -4.29 26.75 -11.40
N LEU A 72 -4.51 27.61 -12.40
CA LEU A 72 -3.88 27.50 -13.72
C LEU A 72 -3.27 28.86 -14.10
N LEU A 73 -2.04 28.86 -14.59
CA LEU A 73 -1.37 30.04 -15.16
C LEU A 73 -0.80 29.66 -16.53
N ILE A 74 -1.11 30.46 -17.55
CA ILE A 74 -0.58 30.29 -18.90
C ILE A 74 0.09 31.60 -19.31
N THR A 75 1.37 31.54 -19.69
CA THR A 75 2.09 32.67 -20.27
C THR A 75 2.62 32.32 -21.66
N LYS A 76 2.73 33.34 -22.51
CA LYS A 76 3.36 33.26 -23.84
C LYS A 76 4.39 34.38 -23.92
N ASN A 77 5.66 34.05 -24.16
CA ASN A 77 6.75 35.04 -24.21
C ASN A 77 6.73 36.01 -23.01
N ASP A 78 6.62 35.46 -21.79
CA ASP A 78 6.52 36.20 -20.52
C ASP A 78 5.29 37.11 -20.34
N LYS A 79 4.37 37.13 -21.31
CA LYS A 79 3.07 37.79 -21.19
C LYS A 79 2.02 36.81 -20.69
N LYS A 80 1.29 37.22 -19.65
CA LYS A 80 0.20 36.46 -19.04
C LYS A 80 -1.00 36.40 -19.98
N VAL A 81 -1.35 35.20 -20.43
CA VAL A 81 -2.48 34.96 -21.35
C VAL A 81 -3.71 34.52 -20.58
N PHE A 82 -3.53 33.66 -19.58
CA PHE A 82 -4.61 33.20 -18.71
C PHE A 82 -4.12 32.99 -17.28
N SER A 83 -5.00 33.24 -16.30
CA SER A 83 -4.74 32.90 -14.91
C SER A 83 -6.02 32.74 -14.13
N SER A 84 -6.07 31.63 -13.42
CA SER A 84 -7.05 31.34 -12.39
C SER A 84 -6.29 31.08 -11.09
N GLY A 85 -6.69 31.78 -10.03
CA GLY A 85 -6.07 31.66 -8.71
C GLY A 85 -4.83 32.53 -8.47
N LYS A 86 -4.19 32.32 -7.31
CA LYS A 86 -3.00 33.05 -6.85
C LYS A 86 -1.74 32.22 -7.08
N LEU A 87 -1.41 31.98 -8.34
CA LEU A 87 -0.14 31.35 -8.73
C LEU A 87 0.91 32.39 -9.09
N LYS A 88 2.12 32.23 -8.52
CA LYS A 88 3.34 32.89 -8.97
C LYS A 88 4.16 31.87 -9.74
N ALA A 89 4.81 32.27 -10.83
CA ALA A 89 5.72 31.39 -11.55
C ALA A 89 6.87 30.96 -10.61
N VAL A 90 7.01 29.66 -10.35
CA VAL A 90 7.96 29.13 -9.34
C VAL A 90 9.27 28.63 -9.97
N SER A 91 9.30 28.35 -11.28
CA SER A 91 10.55 28.00 -12.00
C SER A 91 10.34 28.09 -13.51
N ASN A 92 11.42 28.25 -14.27
CA ASN A 92 11.44 28.21 -15.75
C ASN A 92 11.71 26.81 -16.32
N SER A 93 11.99 25.81 -15.48
CA SER A 93 12.26 24.43 -15.90
C SER A 93 11.02 23.55 -15.81
N ASP A 94 10.85 22.68 -16.81
CA ASP A 94 9.86 21.60 -16.79
C ASP A 94 10.07 20.78 -15.51
N SER A 95 9.05 20.74 -14.67
CA SER A 95 9.13 20.05 -13.38
C SER A 95 7.75 19.68 -12.86
N TYR A 96 7.65 18.46 -12.36
CA TYR A 96 6.53 18.00 -11.54
C TYR A 96 7.02 17.87 -10.10
N ILE A 97 6.39 18.62 -9.20
CA ILE A 97 6.71 18.61 -7.77
C ILE A 97 5.45 18.18 -7.03
N GLN A 98 5.49 17.00 -6.43
CA GLN A 98 4.44 16.51 -5.53
C GLN A 98 4.87 16.68 -4.07
N LYS A 99 4.10 17.43 -3.29
CA LYS A 99 4.29 17.62 -1.84
C LYS A 99 3.03 17.24 -1.10
N LYS A 100 3.01 16.04 -0.49
CA LYS A 100 1.87 15.47 0.23
C LYS A 100 0.59 15.57 -0.61
N ASP A 101 -0.25 16.55 -0.32
CA ASP A 101 -1.56 16.75 -0.96
C ASP A 101 -1.54 17.79 -2.07
N VAL A 102 -0.45 18.53 -2.27
CA VAL A 102 -0.35 19.58 -3.30
C VAL A 102 0.62 19.16 -4.39
N PHE A 103 0.20 19.27 -5.64
CA PHE A 103 1.09 19.14 -6.80
C PHE A 103 1.28 20.48 -7.49
N ILE A 104 2.48 20.69 -8.02
CA ILE A 104 2.82 21.79 -8.92
C ILE A 104 3.42 21.18 -10.17
N PHE A 105 2.77 21.42 -11.30
CA PHE A 105 3.23 20.99 -12.61
C PHE A 105 3.60 22.22 -13.42
N ASN A 106 4.78 22.20 -14.01
CA ASN A 106 5.26 23.20 -14.94
C ASN A 106 5.75 22.53 -16.21
N LYS A 107 5.26 22.99 -17.36
CA LYS A 107 5.76 22.53 -18.66
C LYS A 107 5.72 23.62 -19.72
N LYS A 108 6.77 23.67 -20.53
CA LYS A 108 6.81 24.47 -21.75
C LYS A 108 6.30 23.65 -22.94
N VAL A 109 5.29 24.16 -23.64
CA VAL A 109 4.70 23.52 -24.82
C VAL A 109 4.44 24.60 -25.88
N ASN A 110 4.98 24.43 -27.09
CA ASN A 110 4.78 25.35 -28.23
C ASN A 110 5.02 26.84 -27.93
N GLY A 111 6.00 27.15 -27.07
CA GLY A 111 6.32 28.54 -26.66
C GLY A 111 5.41 29.12 -25.57
N TYR A 112 4.42 28.36 -25.12
CA TYR A 112 3.62 28.65 -23.93
C TYR A 112 4.23 27.97 -22.70
N HIS A 113 4.21 28.65 -21.57
CA HIS A 113 4.50 28.08 -20.26
C HIS A 113 3.19 27.88 -19.50
N VAL A 114 2.95 26.65 -19.05
CA VAL A 114 1.74 26.27 -18.31
C VAL A 114 2.14 25.83 -16.92
N TRP A 115 1.58 26.49 -15.90
CA TRP A 115 1.67 26.07 -14.51
C TRP A 115 0.30 25.63 -14.01
N ILE A 116 0.23 24.41 -13.50
CA ILE A 116 -0.97 23.83 -12.89
C ILE A 116 -0.64 23.55 -11.43
N LYS A 117 -1.51 23.99 -10.53
CA LYS A 117 -1.44 23.60 -9.12
C LYS A 117 -2.80 23.09 -8.70
N GLY A 118 -2.82 21.95 -8.05
CA GLY A 118 -4.05 21.38 -7.51
C GLY A 118 -3.78 20.61 -6.22
N TYR A 119 -4.87 20.16 -5.63
CA TYR A 119 -4.84 19.23 -4.51
C TYR A 119 -5.10 17.82 -5.04
N ASN A 120 -4.23 16.87 -4.70
CA ASN A 120 -4.41 15.48 -5.09
C ASN A 120 -4.82 14.66 -3.86
N ASN A 121 -6.08 14.83 -3.47
CA ASN A 121 -6.67 14.06 -2.38
C ASN A 121 -6.84 12.58 -2.76
N ASP A 122 -6.96 12.28 -4.06
CA ASP A 122 -7.17 10.93 -4.59
C ASP A 122 -5.97 10.02 -4.29
N ILE A 123 -4.74 10.53 -4.44
CA ILE A 123 -3.52 9.78 -4.10
C ILE A 123 -3.53 9.41 -2.61
N THR A 124 -3.82 10.37 -1.74
CA THR A 124 -3.84 10.15 -0.29
C THR A 124 -4.94 9.16 0.11
N GLU A 125 -6.12 9.25 -0.50
CA GLU A 125 -7.23 8.30 -0.27
C GLU A 125 -6.90 6.88 -0.77
N MET A 126 -6.20 6.76 -1.90
CA MET A 126 -5.71 5.48 -2.41
C MET A 126 -4.69 4.85 -1.45
N HIS A 127 -3.74 5.62 -0.90
CA HIS A 127 -2.80 5.13 0.10
C HIS A 127 -3.52 4.62 1.35
N TRP A 128 -4.52 5.36 1.83
CA TRP A 128 -5.33 4.96 2.98
C TRP A 128 -6.06 3.64 2.72
N THR A 129 -6.69 3.54 1.54
CA THR A 129 -7.41 2.35 1.10
C THR A 129 -6.49 1.12 1.04
N LEU A 130 -5.27 1.29 0.54
CA LEU A 130 -4.28 0.22 0.50
C LEU A 130 -3.91 -0.28 1.90
N TRP A 131 -3.56 0.63 2.82
CA TRP A 131 -3.20 0.25 4.18
C TRP A 131 -4.35 -0.46 4.90
N LYS A 132 -5.60 -0.04 4.65
CA LYS A 132 -6.80 -0.71 5.17
C LYS A 132 -6.84 -2.18 4.75
N TYR A 133 -6.62 -2.48 3.47
CA TYR A 133 -6.65 -3.86 2.97
C TYR A 133 -5.41 -4.67 3.39
N LEU A 134 -4.25 -4.04 3.52
CA LEU A 134 -3.04 -4.70 4.00
C LEU A 134 -3.18 -5.16 5.46
N ILE A 135 -3.76 -4.31 6.32
CA ILE A 135 -4.05 -4.67 7.71
C ILE A 135 -5.11 -5.77 7.78
N LEU A 136 -6.17 -5.66 6.98
CA LEU A 136 -7.23 -6.67 6.93
C LEU A 136 -6.69 -8.05 6.53
N THR A 137 -5.87 -8.11 5.48
CA THR A 137 -5.26 -9.37 5.01
C THR A 137 -4.29 -9.95 6.04
N CYS A 138 -3.47 -9.11 6.68
CA CYS A 138 -2.59 -9.53 7.77
C CYS A 138 -3.38 -10.15 8.94
N LEU A 139 -4.50 -9.55 9.34
CA LEU A 139 -5.37 -10.07 10.41
C LEU A 139 -5.94 -11.45 10.06
N VAL A 140 -6.42 -11.64 8.82
CA VAL A 140 -6.92 -12.94 8.35
C VAL A 140 -5.81 -14.01 8.40
N VAL A 141 -4.60 -13.66 7.95
CA VAL A 141 -3.44 -14.58 7.98
C VAL A 141 -3.08 -14.97 9.42
N LEU A 142 -3.10 -14.02 10.36
CA LEU A 142 -2.85 -14.31 11.79
C LEU A 142 -3.89 -15.26 12.38
N ILE A 143 -5.16 -15.08 12.04
CA ILE A 143 -6.23 -16.02 12.46
C ILE A 143 -5.96 -17.42 11.90
N CYS A 144 -5.61 -17.53 10.61
CA CYS A 144 -5.26 -18.82 10.00
C CYS A 144 -4.06 -19.50 10.68
N LEU A 145 -3.00 -18.73 11.00
CA LEU A 145 -1.84 -19.25 11.74
C LEU A 145 -2.22 -19.75 13.15
N TYR A 146 -3.10 -19.04 13.85
CA TYR A 146 -3.58 -19.47 15.16
C TYR A 146 -4.30 -20.82 15.07
N PHE A 147 -5.21 -20.97 14.09
CA PHE A 147 -5.90 -22.25 13.85
C PHE A 147 -4.94 -23.37 13.45
N ALA A 148 -3.98 -23.08 12.57
CA ALA A 148 -2.94 -24.04 12.20
C ALA A 148 -2.15 -24.50 13.44
N SER A 149 -1.68 -23.56 14.27
CA SER A 149 -0.97 -23.86 15.52
C SER A 149 -1.78 -24.76 16.45
N ARG A 150 -3.06 -24.45 16.61
CA ARG A 150 -3.99 -25.23 17.43
C ARG A 150 -4.16 -26.65 16.88
N SER A 151 -4.25 -26.79 15.55
CA SER A 151 -4.33 -28.09 14.87
C SER A 151 -3.07 -28.91 15.11
N PHE A 152 -1.88 -28.36 14.87
CA PHE A 152 -0.59 -29.03 15.14
C PHE A 152 -0.46 -29.49 16.59
N LYS A 153 -0.89 -28.65 17.55
CA LYS A 153 -0.87 -29.00 18.97
C LYS A 153 -1.77 -30.19 19.29
N ARG A 154 -2.97 -30.24 18.69
CA ARG A 154 -3.95 -31.31 18.94
C ARG A 154 -3.55 -32.62 18.26
N THR A 155 -3.10 -32.56 17.01
CA THR A 155 -2.91 -33.75 16.16
C THR A 155 -1.54 -34.40 16.32
N LEU A 156 -0.48 -33.63 16.62
CA LEU A 156 0.90 -34.16 16.65
C LEU A 156 1.53 -34.07 18.03
N ILE A 157 1.45 -32.90 18.68
CA ILE A 157 2.20 -32.67 19.92
C ILE A 157 1.60 -33.43 21.10
N ARG A 158 0.27 -33.46 21.21
CA ARG A 158 -0.42 -34.10 22.33
C ARG A 158 -0.26 -35.63 22.34
N PRO A 159 -0.48 -36.36 21.23
CA PRO A 159 -0.26 -37.81 21.19
C PRO A 159 1.18 -38.20 21.49
N ILE A 160 2.17 -37.52 20.88
CA ILE A 160 3.60 -37.81 21.11
C ILE A 160 3.96 -37.62 22.58
N GLN A 161 3.46 -36.56 23.23
CA GLN A 161 3.69 -36.33 24.65
C GLN A 161 3.05 -37.41 25.52
N GLU A 162 1.84 -37.84 25.19
CA GLU A 162 1.12 -38.90 25.91
C GLU A 162 1.84 -40.26 25.76
N VAL A 163 2.32 -40.60 24.57
CA VAL A 163 3.13 -41.81 24.33
C VAL A 163 4.47 -41.76 25.06
N THR A 164 5.22 -40.65 24.92
CA THR A 164 6.53 -40.49 25.58
C THR A 164 6.41 -40.60 27.10
N TYR A 165 5.35 -40.01 27.67
CA TYR A 165 5.08 -40.09 29.09
C TYR A 165 4.74 -41.51 29.54
N ALA A 166 3.92 -42.23 28.78
CA ALA A 166 3.62 -43.64 29.07
C ALA A 166 4.87 -44.52 28.99
N THR A 167 5.75 -44.32 27.99
CA THR A 167 7.03 -45.04 27.91
C THR A 167 7.94 -44.76 29.10
N GLN A 168 8.01 -43.51 29.57
CA GLN A 168 8.78 -43.16 30.77
C GLN A 168 8.25 -43.84 32.03
N LEU A 169 6.94 -43.88 32.21
CA LEU A 169 6.33 -44.53 33.36
C LEU A 169 6.50 -46.06 33.32
N LEU A 170 6.40 -46.68 32.14
CA LEU A 170 6.71 -48.10 31.94
C LEU A 170 8.18 -48.41 32.29
N ALA A 171 9.12 -47.57 31.85
CA ALA A 171 10.53 -47.70 32.19
C ALA A 171 10.81 -47.58 33.69
N ASN A 172 9.96 -46.85 34.42
CA ASN A 172 10.05 -46.68 35.87
C ASN A 172 9.31 -47.77 36.67
N GLY A 173 8.85 -48.84 36.01
CA GLY A 173 8.24 -50.01 36.66
C GLY A 173 6.74 -49.90 36.96
N TYR A 174 6.06 -48.89 36.41
CA TYR A 174 4.60 -48.78 36.50
C TYR A 174 3.96 -49.45 35.27
N TYR A 175 3.42 -50.65 35.43
CA TYR A 175 2.91 -51.46 34.30
C TYR A 175 1.41 -51.28 34.01
N HIS A 176 0.64 -50.71 34.93
CA HIS A 176 -0.81 -50.47 34.74
C HIS A 176 -1.11 -49.07 34.20
N ILE A 177 -0.70 -48.81 32.95
CA ILE A 177 -0.90 -47.51 32.33
C ILE A 177 -1.60 -47.71 30.99
N ARG A 178 -2.79 -47.13 30.85
CA ARG A 178 -3.45 -47.08 29.54
C ARG A 178 -2.70 -46.10 28.65
N VAL A 179 -2.06 -46.62 27.62
CA VAL A 179 -1.54 -45.82 26.51
C VAL A 179 -2.73 -45.40 25.64
N PRO A 180 -3.09 -44.11 25.57
CA PRO A 180 -4.36 -43.68 24.98
C PRO A 180 -4.49 -43.91 23.46
N GLU A 181 -3.40 -44.19 22.74
CA GLU A 181 -3.45 -44.58 21.31
C GLU A 181 -3.30 -46.08 21.05
N SER A 182 -2.95 -46.86 22.07
CA SER A 182 -2.90 -48.32 21.95
C SER A 182 -4.24 -48.89 22.34
N ASN A 183 -4.92 -49.53 21.39
CA ASN A 183 -6.11 -50.33 21.69
C ASN A 183 -5.74 -51.70 22.31
N VAL A 184 -4.55 -51.82 22.90
CA VAL A 184 -4.09 -53.04 23.57
C VAL A 184 -4.12 -52.81 25.07
N VAL A 185 -5.09 -53.46 25.71
CA VAL A 185 -5.08 -53.70 27.15
C VAL A 185 -4.14 -54.88 27.37
N GLU A 186 -2.97 -54.64 27.96
CA GLU A 186 -2.15 -55.77 28.44
C GLU A 186 -2.87 -56.40 29.65
N THR A 187 -3.08 -57.72 29.53
CA THR A 187 -3.80 -58.57 30.49
C THR A 187 -2.84 -59.11 31.53
#